data_AF-A0A660LWY3-F1
#
_entry.id   AF-A0A660LWY3-F1
#
_cell.length_a   1.000
_cell.length_b   1.000
_cell.length_c   1.000
_cell.angle_alpha   90.00
_cell.angle_beta   90.00
_cell.angle_gamma   90.00
#
_symmetry.space_group_name_H-M   'P 1'
#
loop_
_entity.id
_entity.type
_entity.pdbx_description
1 polymer ?
#
loop_
_entity_poly.entity_id
_entity_poly.type
_entity_poly.pdbx_seq_one_letter_code
_entity_poly.pdbx_strand_id
1 'polypeptide(L)' 'MIADIDITGVGGYVLDEPTKKYISKKIGRLDRMVTRHARKTINASVKIEEVNRDNGNKYEVEVIINVPDHVIKA' A
#
# COMPACT_ATOMS: atom_id res chain seq x y z
N MET A 1 -14.62 1.70 -0.99
CA MET A 1 -13.28 1.15 -0.91
C MET A 1 -12.59 1.41 -2.23
N ILE A 2 -11.29 1.73 -2.18
CA ILE A 2 -10.40 1.72 -3.35
C ILE A 2 -10.50 0.34 -4.00
N ALA A 3 -10.63 0.30 -5.33
CA ALA A 3 -10.99 -0.93 -6.05
C ALA A 3 -9.87 -1.97 -6.00
N ASP A 4 -8.63 -1.54 -6.20
CA ASP A 4 -7.45 -2.40 -6.24
C ASP A 4 -6.36 -1.91 -5.30
N ILE A 5 -6.01 -2.75 -4.31
CA ILE A 5 -4.87 -2.56 -3.42
C ILE A 5 -3.97 -3.77 -3.60
N ASP A 6 -2.85 -3.57 -4.30
CA ASP A 6 -1.82 -4.59 -4.47
C ASP A 6 -0.81 -4.49 -3.32
N ILE A 7 -0.54 -5.61 -2.65
CA ILE A 7 0.36 -5.66 -1.49
C ILE A 7 1.42 -6.72 -1.78
N THR A 8 2.66 -6.27 -1.93
CA THR A 8 3.78 -7.12 -2.33
C THR A 8 4.93 -7.05 -1.34
N GLY A 9 5.52 -8.20 -1.05
CA GLY A 9 6.78 -8.32 -0.32
C GLY A 9 7.93 -8.40 -1.30
N VAL A 10 8.94 -7.54 -1.13
CA VAL A 10 10.16 -7.51 -1.94
C VAL A 10 11.21 -8.44 -1.31
N GLY A 11 12.06 -9.05 -2.13
CA GLY A 11 13.19 -9.84 -1.65
C GLY A 11 12.83 -11.18 -0.98
N GLY A 12 11.61 -11.69 -1.20
CA GLY A 12 11.14 -12.94 -0.58
C GLY A 12 10.48 -12.75 0.79
N TYR A 13 10.25 -11.50 1.22
CA TYR A 13 9.51 -11.21 2.44
C TYR A 13 8.05 -11.69 2.33
N VAL A 14 7.66 -12.60 3.22
CA VAL A 14 6.29 -13.15 3.25
C VAL A 14 5.44 -12.33 4.21
N LEU A 15 4.48 -11.61 3.64
CA LEU A 15 3.51 -10.83 4.39
C LEU A 15 2.51 -11.74 5.12
N ASP A 16 2.39 -11.54 6.42
CA ASP A 16 1.39 -12.19 7.26
C ASP A 16 -0.01 -11.61 7.03
N GLU A 17 -1.02 -12.43 7.30
CA GLU A 17 -2.43 -12.08 7.10
C GLU A 17 -2.88 -10.85 7.93
N PRO A 18 -2.49 -10.71 9.22
CA PRO A 18 -2.76 -9.50 10.00
C PRO A 18 -2.22 -8.23 9.37
N THR A 19 -0.99 -8.25 8.84
CA THR A 19 -0.38 -7.09 8.19
C THR A 19 -1.10 -6.72 6.90
N LYS A 20 -1.43 -7.70 6.04
CA LYS A 20 -2.25 -7.45 4.84
C LYS A 20 -3.59 -6.81 5.20
N LYS A 21 -4.28 -7.35 6.21
CA LYS A 21 -5.55 -6.79 6.69
C LYS A 21 -5.39 -5.38 7.23
N TYR A 22 -4.31 -5.10 7.95
CA TYR A 22 -4.00 -3.77 8.46
C TYR A 22 -3.78 -2.76 7.33
N ILE A 23 -2.97 -3.10 6.32
CA ILE A 23 -2.69 -2.27 5.16
C ILE A 23 -3.98 -1.98 4.37
N SER A 24 -4.75 -3.02 4.05
CA SER A 24 -6.02 -2.87 3.34
C SER A 24 -7.00 -1.98 4.09
N LYS A 25 -7.04 -2.06 5.43
CA LYS A 25 -7.87 -1.17 6.26
C LYS A 25 -7.38 0.29 6.23
N LYS A 26 -6.06 0.51 6.24
CA LYS A 26 -5.48 1.86 6.27
C LYS A 26 -5.61 2.55 4.92
N ILE A 27 -5.19 1.91 3.84
CA ILE A 27 -5.29 2.43 2.48
C ILE A 27 -6.77 2.52 2.06
N GLY A 28 -7.58 1.51 2.37
CA GLY A 28 -9.00 1.51 2.07
C GLY A 28 -9.77 2.69 2.67
N ARG A 29 -9.37 3.20 3.85
CA ARG A 29 -9.96 4.39 4.49
C ARG A 29 -9.67 5.70 3.75
N LEU A 30 -8.74 5.74 2.82
CA LEU A 30 -8.46 6.93 2.02
C LEU A 30 -9.57 7.20 0.99
N ASP A 31 -10.43 6.22 0.71
CA ASP A 31 -11.58 6.35 -0.19
C ASP A 31 -12.59 7.44 0.23
N ARG A 32 -12.56 7.86 1.51
CA ARG A 32 -13.36 8.95 2.05
C ARG A 32 -12.93 10.33 1.56
N MET A 33 -11.69 10.45 1.07
CA MET A 33 -11.13 11.72 0.58
C MET A 33 -11.53 12.00 -0.87
N VAL A 34 -12.22 11.06 -1.53
CA VAL A 34 -12.55 11.13 -2.96
C VAL A 34 -14.04 10.87 -3.19
N THR A 35 -14.55 11.42 -4.29
CA THR A 35 -15.96 11.24 -4.68
C THR A 35 -16.25 9.78 -5.02
N ARG A 36 -17.50 9.36 -4.85
CA ARG A 36 -17.91 7.95 -5.05
C ARG A 36 -17.56 7.40 -6.44
N HIS A 37 -17.64 8.24 -7.47
CA HIS A 37 -17.36 7.86 -8.85
C HIS A 37 -15.85 7.64 -9.08
N ALA A 38 -14.99 8.48 -8.49
CA ALA A 38 -13.54 8.40 -8.64
C ALA A 38 -12.91 7.21 -7.89
N ARG A 39 -13.62 6.59 -6.94
CA ARG A 39 -13.09 5.42 -6.18
C ARG A 39 -12.71 4.24 -7.06
N LYS A 40 -13.36 4.09 -8.23
CA LYS A 40 -13.11 3.00 -9.18
C LYS A 40 -11.88 3.24 -10.06
N THR A 41 -11.41 4.48 -10.13
CA THR A 41 -10.27 4.89 -10.96
C THR A 41 -9.00 5.05 -10.13
N ILE A 42 -9.04 4.67 -8.85
CA ILE A 42 -7.92 4.79 -7.92
C ILE A 42 -7.40 3.40 -7.63
N ASN A 43 -6.09 3.26 -7.74
CA ASN A 43 -5.38 2.02 -7.50
C ASN A 43 -4.24 2.32 -6.51
N ALA A 44 -3.95 1.40 -5.61
CA ALA A 44 -2.84 1.53 -4.67
C ALA A 44 -1.92 0.31 -4.75
N SER A 45 -0.61 0.56 -4.68
CA SER A 45 0.41 -0.46 -4.59
C SER A 45 1.24 -0.21 -3.33
N VAL A 46 1.38 -1.23 -2.51
CA VAL A 46 2.18 -1.20 -1.29
C VAL A 46 3.28 -2.25 -1.42
N LYS A 47 4.53 -1.79 -1.32
CA LYS A 47 5.71 -2.65 -1.33
C LYS A 47 6.35 -2.61 0.04
N ILE A 48 6.69 -3.77 0.55
CA ILE A 48 7.39 -3.91 1.83
C ILE A 48 8.68 -4.69 1.59
N GLU A 49 9.80 -4.10 1.99
CA GLU A 49 11.12 -4.69 1.87
C GLU A 49 11.77 -4.81 3.24
N GLU A 50 12.38 -5.95 3.52
CA GLU A 50 13.21 -6.15 4.71
C GLU A 50 14.65 -5.71 4.41
N VAL A 51 14.99 -4.49 4.83
CA VAL A 51 16.33 -3.92 4.72
C VAL A 51 17.12 -4.26 5.98
N ASN A 52 17.56 -5.50 6.09
CA ASN A 52 18.46 -5.96 7.16
C ASN A 52 19.80 -5.22 7.09
N ARG A 53 19.88 -4.04 7.71
CA ARG A 53 21.12 -3.34 7.99
C ARG A 53 21.68 -3.82 9.32
N ASP A 54 22.98 -3.62 9.54
CA ASP A 54 23.79 -4.16 10.65
C ASP A 54 23.22 -4.00 12.09
N ASN A 55 22.14 -3.23 12.29
CA ASN A 55 21.48 -2.99 13.58
C ASN A 55 19.98 -3.38 13.57
N GLY A 56 19.67 -4.66 13.33
CA GLY A 56 18.34 -5.26 13.54
C GLY A 56 17.37 -5.20 12.35
N ASN A 57 16.19 -5.82 12.53
CA ASN A 57 15.17 -5.94 11.48
C ASN A 57 14.63 -4.54 11.16
N LYS A 58 14.93 -4.04 9.96
CA LYS A 58 14.36 -2.79 9.45
C LYS A 58 13.54 -3.10 8.22
N TYR A 59 12.40 -2.42 8.11
CA TYR A 59 11.51 -2.57 6.99
C TYR A 59 11.34 -1.22 6.32
N GLU A 60 11.40 -1.21 5.01
CA GLU A 60 11.07 -0.08 4.17
C GLU A 60 9.72 -0.34 3.53
N VAL A 61 8.87 0.68 3.52
CA VAL A 61 7.51 0.60 2.98
C VAL A 61 7.36 1.71 1.97
N GLU A 62 7.11 1.34 0.72
CA GLU A 62 6.78 2.28 -0.36
C GLU A 62 5.28 2.14 -0.67
N VAL A 63 4.58 3.27 -0.69
CA VAL A 63 3.17 3.34 -1.06
C VAL A 63 3.00 4.23 -2.28
N ILE A 64 2.46 3.65 -3.34
CA ILE A 64 2.14 4.36 -4.59
C ILE A 64 0.63 4.35 -4.76
N ILE A 65 0.02 5.53 -4.79
CA ILE A 65 -1.41 5.71 -5.04
C ILE A 65 -1.58 6.42 -6.37
N ASN A 66 -2.22 5.74 -7.32
CA ASN A 66 -2.59 6.30 -8.60
C ASN A 66 -3.99 6.88 -8.48
N VAL A 67 -4.12 8.18 -8.68
CA VAL A 67 -5.39 8.90 -8.78
C VAL A 67 -5.52 9.49 -10.19
N PRO A 68 -6.70 9.98 -10.59
CA PRO A 68 -6.83 10.65 -11.89
C PRO A 68 -5.76 11.75 -12.05
N ASP A 69 -5.01 11.66 -13.14
CA ASP A 69 -3.99 12.62 -13.57
C ASP A 69 -2.76 12.76 -12.66
N HIS A 70 -2.68 12.04 -11.52
CA HIS A 70 -1.59 12.18 -10.55
C HIS A 70 -1.16 10.85 -9.93
N VAL A 71 0.12 10.78 -9.56
CA VAL A 71 0.69 9.67 -8.79
C VAL A 71 1.24 10.22 -7.48
N ILE A 72 0.73 9.70 -6.37
CA ILE A 72 1.17 10.06 -5.02
C ILE A 72 2.11 8.96 -4.54
N LYS A 73 3.32 9.33 -4.11
CA LYS A 73 4.32 8.40 -3.57
C LYS A 73 4.71 8.82 -2.16
N ALA A 74 4.84 7.84 -1.28
CA ALA A 74 5.26 8.02 0.11
C ALA A 74 6.08 6.82 0.60
#